data_AF-A0A8J4T146-F1
#
_entry.id   AF-A0A8J4T146-F1
#
_cell.length_a   1.000
_cell.length_b   1.000
_cell.length_c   1.000
_cell.angle_alpha   90.00
_cell.angle_beta   90.00
_cell.angle_gamma   90.00
#
_symmetry.space_group_name_H-M   'P 1'
#
loop_
_entity.id
_entity.type
_entity.pdbx_description
1 polymer ?
#
loop_
_entity_poly.entity_id
_entity_poly.type
_entity_poly.pdbx_seq_one_letter_code
_entity_poly.pdbx_strand_id
1 'polypeptide(L)'
;ESPPVSVIINPCRTQHFTNDSLSLTCEDQSNSTGWTVRRYTHITGVLDCSQWGSVTGSTCKISSLSTSYTGVYWCASEFGENSNPVNITVHDGDVILESPVHPVTEGHPLTLHCFYRNTKSPRLQAEFYKDGSVLQTQTTGEMIIHKISKADEGFYHCKHPERGETLKSWVSVK
;
A
#
# COMPACT_ATOMS: atom_id res chain seq x y z
N GLU A 1 -8.38 -21.86 -0.74
CA GLU A 1 -7.09 -21.62 -0.06
C GLU A 1 -6.52 -20.29 -0.52
N SER A 2 -5.96 -19.49 0.38
CA SER A 2 -5.11 -18.36 -0.03
C SER A 2 -3.80 -18.95 -0.58
N PRO A 3 -3.24 -18.43 -1.68
CA PRO A 3 -1.92 -18.86 -2.12
C PRO A 3 -0.91 -18.70 -0.96
N PRO A 4 0.07 -19.62 -0.84
CA PRO A 4 1.02 -19.64 0.29
C PRO A 4 1.98 -18.44 0.30
N VAL A 5 2.02 -17.68 -0.80
CA VAL A 5 2.93 -16.54 -1.01
C VAL A 5 2.15 -15.24 -1.01
N SER A 6 2.72 -14.22 -0.35
CA SER A 6 2.18 -12.86 -0.31
C SER A 6 3.22 -11.85 -0.77
N VAL A 7 2.74 -10.72 -1.29
CA VAL A 7 3.59 -9.58 -1.64
C VAL A 7 3.77 -8.73 -0.40
N ILE A 8 5.00 -8.63 0.08
CA ILE A 8 5.36 -7.71 1.15
C ILE A 8 5.81 -6.40 0.53
N ILE A 9 5.14 -5.32 0.93
CA ILE A 9 5.46 -3.96 0.51
C ILE A 9 6.21 -3.26 1.63
N ASN A 10 7.34 -2.64 1.32
CA ASN A 10 8.06 -1.78 2.25
C ASN A 10 8.42 -0.45 1.58
N PRO A 11 7.96 0.70 2.12
CA PRO A 11 7.12 0.85 3.33
C PRO A 11 5.72 0.21 3.19
N CYS A 12 5.15 -0.29 4.30
CA CYS A 12 3.91 -1.10 4.32
C CYS A 12 2.64 -0.26 4.07
N ARG A 13 2.55 0.31 2.87
CA ARG A 13 1.45 1.15 2.40
C ARG A 13 1.20 0.90 0.91
N THR A 14 0.02 1.26 0.43
CA THR A 14 -0.36 1.12 -0.99
C THR A 14 -0.25 2.42 -1.78
N GLN A 15 -0.18 3.56 -1.10
CA GLN A 15 0.00 4.87 -1.70
C GLN A 15 1.43 5.36 -1.44
N HIS A 16 2.09 5.89 -2.49
CA HIS A 16 3.45 6.40 -2.40
C HIS A 16 3.60 7.71 -3.17
N PHE A 17 4.53 8.55 -2.73
CA PHE A 17 4.92 9.73 -3.47
C PHE A 17 5.87 9.37 -4.62
N THR A 18 5.90 10.22 -5.63
CA THR A 18 7.01 10.20 -6.59
C THR A 18 8.34 10.50 -5.89
N ASN A 19 9.41 9.93 -6.42
CA ASN A 19 10.77 9.94 -5.87
C ASN A 19 10.95 9.19 -4.53
N ASP A 20 9.89 8.62 -3.95
CA ASP A 20 10.07 7.65 -2.86
C ASP A 20 10.74 6.38 -3.41
N SER A 21 11.38 5.64 -2.50
CA SER A 21 11.84 4.27 -2.77
C SER A 21 10.80 3.25 -2.29
N LEU A 22 10.77 2.10 -2.97
CA LEU A 22 9.84 1.02 -2.71
C LEU A 22 10.57 -0.31 -2.86
N SER A 23 10.32 -1.24 -1.94
CA SER A 23 10.73 -2.63 -2.10
C SER A 23 9.52 -3.56 -2.01
N LEU A 24 9.44 -4.48 -2.96
CA LEU A 24 8.42 -5.53 -3.03
C LEU A 24 9.14 -6.86 -2.89
N THR A 25 8.72 -7.68 -1.92
CA THR A 25 9.33 -8.99 -1.67
C THR A 25 8.28 -10.07 -1.76
N CYS A 26 8.59 -11.14 -2.47
CA CYS A 26 7.82 -12.38 -2.40
C CYS A 26 8.31 -13.17 -1.19
N GLU A 27 7.51 -13.20 -0.13
CA GLU A 27 7.77 -14.05 1.02
C GLU A 27 6.94 -15.32 0.88
N ASP A 28 7.65 -16.44 0.89
CA ASP A 28 7.07 -17.76 0.83
C ASP A 28 7.10 -18.40 2.22
N GLN A 29 5.95 -18.89 2.69
CA GLN A 29 5.86 -19.67 3.92
C GLN A 29 6.55 -21.05 3.79
N SER A 30 6.93 -21.46 2.58
CA SER A 30 7.44 -22.80 2.26
C SER A 30 8.90 -22.87 1.74
N ASN A 31 9.68 -21.79 1.79
CA ASN A 31 11.09 -21.73 1.34
C ASN A 31 11.31 -22.14 -0.14
N SER A 32 10.31 -22.02 -1.01
CA SER A 32 10.46 -22.25 -2.45
C SER A 32 11.27 -21.14 -3.10
N THR A 33 12.30 -21.56 -3.81
CA THR A 33 13.13 -20.71 -4.66
C THR A 33 12.43 -20.56 -6.01
N GLY A 34 12.29 -19.34 -6.53
CA GLY A 34 11.73 -19.10 -7.88
C GLY A 34 10.57 -18.09 -7.98
N TRP A 35 10.14 -17.46 -6.88
CA TRP A 35 9.13 -16.40 -6.95
C TRP A 35 9.72 -15.08 -7.44
N THR A 36 9.09 -14.49 -8.45
CA THR A 36 9.49 -13.20 -9.03
C THR A 36 8.36 -12.19 -8.93
N VAL A 37 8.71 -10.93 -8.67
CA VAL A 37 7.75 -9.83 -8.66
C VAL A 37 7.42 -9.44 -10.09
N ARG A 38 6.13 -9.50 -10.42
CA ARG A 38 5.54 -8.99 -11.65
C ARG A 38 4.66 -7.79 -11.36
N ARG A 39 4.52 -6.95 -12.38
CA ARG A 39 3.54 -5.86 -12.35
C ARG A 39 2.77 -5.78 -13.65
N TYR A 40 1.57 -5.24 -13.56
CA TYR A 40 0.81 -4.71 -14.67
C TYR A 40 0.61 -3.21 -14.46
N THR A 41 1.02 -2.41 -15.44
CA THR A 41 0.66 -0.98 -15.51
C THR A 41 -0.09 -0.71 -16.81
N HIS A 42 -0.92 0.33 -16.81
CA HIS A 42 -1.64 0.73 -18.02
C HIS A 42 -0.71 1.19 -19.16
N ILE A 43 0.55 1.56 -18.85
CA ILE A 43 1.50 2.10 -19.83
C ILE A 43 2.31 0.99 -20.49
N THR A 44 2.81 0.02 -19.71
CA THR A 44 3.75 -0.99 -20.21
C THR A 44 3.16 -2.41 -20.25
N GLY A 45 1.94 -2.61 -19.75
CA GLY A 45 1.38 -3.95 -19.57
C GLY A 45 2.14 -4.74 -18.52
N VAL A 46 2.21 -6.07 -18.72
CA VAL A 46 2.86 -7.00 -17.77
C VAL A 46 4.37 -6.99 -17.97
N LEU A 47 5.13 -6.71 -16.90
CA LEU A 47 6.59 -6.76 -16.90
C LEU A 47 7.15 -7.40 -15.63
N ASP A 48 8.25 -8.15 -15.80
CA ASP A 48 9.09 -8.63 -14.71
C ASP A 48 9.92 -7.50 -14.10
N CYS A 49 10.20 -7.57 -12.80
CA CYS A 49 10.96 -6.53 -12.09
C CYS A 49 12.31 -6.18 -12.74
N SER A 50 12.98 -7.15 -13.37
CA SER A 50 14.26 -6.92 -14.06
C SER A 50 14.22 -5.82 -15.13
N GLN A 51 13.03 -5.47 -15.63
CA GLN A 51 12.82 -4.46 -16.66
C GLN A 51 12.57 -3.05 -16.10
N TRP A 52 12.29 -2.90 -14.80
CA TRP A 52 11.86 -1.62 -14.22
C TRP A 52 12.34 -1.34 -12.78
N GLY A 53 13.07 -2.29 -12.18
CA GLY A 53 13.64 -2.20 -10.85
C GLY A 53 14.92 -3.03 -10.73
N SER A 54 15.47 -3.09 -9.53
CA SER A 54 16.65 -3.89 -9.19
C SER A 54 16.22 -5.14 -8.43
N VAL A 55 16.62 -6.31 -8.93
CA VAL A 55 16.27 -7.60 -8.36
C VAL A 55 17.38 -8.08 -7.43
N THR A 56 17.02 -8.55 -6.24
CA THR A 56 17.93 -9.20 -5.29
C THR A 56 17.17 -10.36 -4.62
N GLY A 57 17.43 -11.59 -5.06
CA GLY A 57 16.62 -12.75 -4.67
C GLY A 57 15.16 -12.57 -5.10
N SER A 58 14.21 -12.79 -4.18
CA SER A 58 12.78 -12.56 -4.39
C SER A 58 12.34 -11.11 -4.18
N THR A 59 13.28 -10.19 -3.95
CA THR A 59 13.00 -8.77 -3.70
C THR A 59 13.24 -7.94 -4.95
N CYS A 60 12.28 -7.10 -5.27
CA CYS A 60 12.33 -6.05 -6.27
C CYS A 60 12.43 -4.68 -5.61
N LYS A 61 13.49 -3.92 -5.91
CA LYS A 61 13.72 -2.58 -5.37
C LYS A 61 13.57 -1.52 -6.45
N ILE A 62 12.83 -0.46 -6.14
CA ILE A 62 12.71 0.75 -6.94
C ILE A 62 13.32 1.89 -6.14
N SER A 63 14.34 2.55 -6.71
CA SER A 63 15.04 3.65 -6.03
C SER A 63 14.28 4.98 -6.12
N SER A 64 13.55 5.21 -7.20
CA SER A 64 12.78 6.42 -7.42
C SER A 64 11.49 6.09 -8.18
N LEU A 65 10.37 6.26 -7.50
CA LEU A 65 9.04 6.04 -8.08
C LEU A 65 8.64 7.18 -9.02
N SER A 66 7.96 6.83 -10.12
CA SER A 66 7.22 7.78 -10.96
C SER A 66 5.76 7.35 -11.06
N THR A 67 4.88 8.26 -11.48
CA THR A 67 3.44 7.98 -11.61
C THR A 67 3.12 6.79 -12.53
N SER A 68 4.02 6.48 -13.47
CA SER A 68 3.91 5.30 -14.35
C SER A 68 4.08 3.96 -13.63
N TYR A 69 4.54 3.96 -12.37
CA TYR A 69 4.59 2.77 -11.51
C TYR A 69 3.22 2.47 -10.87
N THR A 70 2.20 3.32 -11.05
CA THR A 70 0.83 2.99 -10.62
C THR A 70 0.33 1.74 -11.34
N GLY A 71 -0.13 0.74 -10.59
CA GLY A 71 -0.54 -0.53 -11.17
C GLY A 71 -0.78 -1.63 -10.15
N VAL A 72 -0.91 -2.84 -10.69
CA VAL A 72 -1.16 -4.07 -9.93
C VAL A 72 0.12 -4.88 -9.84
N TYR A 73 0.47 -5.35 -8.65
CA TYR A 73 1.71 -6.08 -8.37
C TYR A 73 1.39 -7.43 -7.75
N TRP A 74 2.12 -8.47 -8.15
CA TRP A 74 1.96 -9.82 -7.58
C TRP A 74 3.26 -10.61 -7.70
N CYS A 75 3.34 -11.70 -6.95
CA CYS A 75 4.40 -12.68 -7.04
C CYS A 75 3.97 -13.79 -7.99
N ALA A 76 4.83 -14.16 -8.93
CA ALA A 76 4.61 -15.24 -9.87
C ALA A 76 5.68 -16.34 -9.69
N SER A 77 5.26 -17.60 -9.67
CA SER A 77 6.16 -18.76 -9.65
C SER A 77 6.56 -19.17 -11.07
N GLU A 78 7.66 -19.90 -11.19
CA GLU A 78 8.10 -20.48 -12.48
C GLU A 78 7.09 -21.49 -13.05
N PHE A 79 6.21 -22.04 -12.20
CA PHE A 79 5.16 -22.99 -12.57
C PHE A 79 3.81 -22.32 -12.91
N GLY A 80 3.77 -20.99 -12.93
CA GLY A 80 2.59 -20.22 -13.34
C GLY A 80 1.59 -19.91 -12.22
N GLU A 81 1.95 -20.15 -10.96
CA GLU A 81 1.14 -19.77 -9.81
C GLU A 81 1.30 -18.28 -9.50
N ASN A 82 0.26 -17.65 -8.96
CA ASN A 82 0.28 -16.23 -8.59
C ASN A 82 -0.17 -16.03 -7.14
N SER A 83 0.46 -15.08 -6.45
CA SER A 83 -0.03 -14.57 -5.16
C SER A 83 -1.30 -13.75 -5.36
N ASN A 84 -1.95 -13.41 -4.24
CA ASN A 84 -2.94 -12.33 -4.26
C ASN A 84 -2.27 -11.03 -4.76
N PRO A 85 -2.91 -10.29 -5.67
CA PRO A 85 -2.37 -9.04 -6.17
C PRO A 85 -2.57 -7.90 -5.16
N VAL A 86 -1.67 -6.92 -5.22
CA VAL A 86 -1.76 -5.67 -4.47
C VAL A 86 -1.78 -4.49 -5.42
N ASN A 87 -2.62 -3.49 -5.12
CA ASN A 87 -2.71 -2.27 -5.90
C ASN A 87 -1.78 -1.22 -5.29
N ILE A 88 -0.90 -0.66 -6.12
CA ILE A 88 0.01 0.41 -5.72
C ILE A 88 -0.31 1.65 -6.53
N THR A 89 -0.48 2.77 -5.83
CA THR A 89 -0.73 4.07 -6.45
C THR A 89 0.42 5.01 -6.15
N VAL A 90 0.97 5.60 -7.21
CA VAL A 90 2.05 6.58 -7.13
C VAL A 90 1.54 7.91 -7.69
N HIS A 91 1.66 8.98 -6.90
CA HIS A 91 1.22 10.30 -7.33
C HIS A 91 2.16 11.42 -6.86
N ASP A 92 2.05 12.57 -7.53
CA ASP A 92 2.82 13.78 -7.23
C ASP A 92 2.20 14.67 -6.15
N GLY A 93 1.00 14.32 -5.65
CA GLY A 93 0.32 15.05 -4.58
C GLY A 93 1.12 15.11 -3.26
N ASP A 94 0.64 15.93 -2.33
CA ASP A 94 1.37 16.25 -1.09
C ASP A 94 0.89 15.48 0.14
N VAL A 95 -0.14 14.62 -0.01
CA VAL A 95 -0.68 13.81 1.08
C VAL A 95 -0.99 12.39 0.63
N ILE A 96 -0.62 11.40 1.44
CA ILE A 96 -0.95 9.98 1.25
C ILE A 96 -1.55 9.40 2.52
N LEU A 97 -2.39 8.38 2.35
CA LEU A 97 -2.87 7.55 3.43
C LEU A 97 -2.02 6.28 3.52
N GLU A 98 -1.36 6.06 4.66
CA GLU A 98 -0.80 4.77 5.02
C GLU A 98 -1.91 3.91 5.62
N SER A 99 -2.38 2.96 4.81
CA SER A 99 -3.39 1.96 5.15
C SER A 99 -2.82 0.55 4.99
N PRO A 100 -3.29 -0.43 5.78
CA PRO A 100 -2.87 -1.82 5.63
C PRO A 100 -3.07 -2.35 4.21
N VAL A 101 -2.08 -3.12 3.73
CA VAL A 101 -2.12 -3.76 2.40
C VAL A 101 -2.97 -5.04 2.43
N HIS A 102 -3.01 -5.71 3.58
CA HIS A 102 -3.72 -6.98 3.78
C HIS A 102 -4.95 -6.79 4.67
N PRO A 103 -5.96 -7.67 4.56
CA PRO A 103 -7.14 -7.61 5.42
C PRO A 103 -6.78 -7.69 6.90
N VAL A 104 -7.37 -6.80 7.69
CA VAL A 104 -7.18 -6.72 9.14
C VAL A 104 -8.13 -7.72 9.82
N THR A 105 -7.63 -8.46 10.80
CA THR A 105 -8.45 -9.44 11.53
C THR A 105 -9.42 -8.75 12.49
N GLU A 106 -10.67 -9.21 12.55
CA GLU A 106 -11.65 -8.73 13.53
C GLU A 106 -11.09 -8.77 14.97
N GLY A 107 -11.42 -7.74 15.75
CA GLY A 107 -10.94 -7.56 17.11
C GLY A 107 -9.54 -7.00 17.27
N HIS A 108 -8.73 -6.92 16.19
CA HIS A 108 -7.40 -6.30 16.22
C HIS A 108 -7.47 -4.79 15.96
N PRO A 109 -6.41 -4.04 16.34
CA PRO A 109 -6.36 -2.61 16.05
C PRO A 109 -6.11 -2.36 14.56
N LEU A 110 -6.85 -1.41 13.99
CA LEU A 110 -6.51 -0.76 12.72
C LEU A 110 -5.82 0.57 13.01
N THR A 111 -4.64 0.76 12.46
CA THR A 111 -3.91 2.02 12.51
C THR A 111 -3.83 2.61 11.11
N LEU A 112 -4.21 3.87 10.98
CA LEU A 112 -4.07 4.67 9.77
C LEU A 112 -3.19 5.88 10.05
N HIS A 113 -2.35 6.25 9.09
CA HIS A 113 -1.56 7.47 9.19
C HIS A 113 -1.73 8.34 7.96
N CYS A 114 -1.93 9.63 8.20
CA CYS A 114 -1.93 10.66 7.19
C CYS A 114 -0.51 11.23 7.08
N PHE A 115 0.13 11.04 5.93
CA PHE A 115 1.49 11.49 5.68
C PHE A 115 1.51 12.67 4.72
N TYR A 116 2.30 13.68 5.06
CA TYR A 116 2.52 14.85 4.23
C TYR A 116 3.92 14.87 3.64
N ARG A 117 4.00 15.25 2.37
CA ARG A 117 5.26 15.40 1.65
C ARG A 117 6.05 16.59 2.20
N ASN A 118 7.38 16.46 2.22
CA ASN A 118 8.35 17.55 2.49
C ASN A 118 8.14 18.31 3.81
N THR A 119 7.69 17.64 4.87
CA THR A 119 7.51 18.26 6.20
C THR A 119 8.49 17.71 7.22
N LYS A 120 8.99 18.59 8.10
CA LYS A 120 9.83 18.21 9.26
C LYS A 120 9.11 17.27 10.22
N SER A 121 7.79 17.42 10.33
CA SER A 121 6.89 16.50 11.03
C SER A 121 5.93 15.91 10.00
N PRO A 122 6.17 14.69 9.49
CA PRO A 122 5.40 14.08 8.41
C PRO A 122 3.95 13.79 8.76
N ARG A 123 3.60 13.88 10.05
CA ARG A 123 2.26 13.69 10.55
C ARG A 123 1.78 14.98 11.23
N LEU A 124 0.79 15.60 10.62
CA LEU A 124 0.15 16.84 11.05
C LEU A 124 -1.33 16.57 11.34
N GLN A 125 -2.05 17.58 11.81
CA GLN A 125 -3.49 17.49 12.00
C GLN A 125 -4.18 16.99 10.72
N ALA A 126 -5.05 16.00 10.85
CA ALA A 126 -5.81 15.45 9.74
C ALA A 126 -7.23 15.08 10.18
N GLU A 127 -8.18 15.33 9.31
CA GLU A 127 -9.53 14.78 9.39
C GLU A 127 -9.56 13.45 8.65
N PHE A 128 -9.97 12.39 9.34
CA PHE A 128 -10.13 11.06 8.76
C PHE A 128 -11.59 10.81 8.38
N TYR A 129 -11.77 10.20 7.23
CA TYR A 129 -13.08 9.92 6.65
C TYR A 129 -13.20 8.44 6.31
N LYS A 130 -14.41 7.92 6.43
CA LYS A 130 -14.80 6.59 5.95
C LYS A 130 -16.10 6.70 5.18
N ASP A 131 -16.10 6.17 3.95
CA ASP A 131 -17.25 6.15 3.04
C ASP A 131 -17.89 7.54 2.85
N GLY A 132 -17.04 8.58 2.87
CA GLY A 132 -17.44 9.98 2.71
C GLY A 132 -17.90 10.69 3.99
N SER A 133 -18.05 9.96 5.11
CA SER A 133 -18.40 10.55 6.41
C SER A 133 -17.14 10.83 7.23
N VAL A 134 -17.12 11.93 7.97
CA VAL A 134 -16.05 12.24 8.93
C VAL A 134 -16.10 11.22 10.06
N LEU A 135 -14.97 10.56 10.34
CA LEU A 135 -14.82 9.69 11.51
C LEU A 135 -14.27 10.47 12.70
N GLN A 136 -13.12 11.12 12.53
CA GLN A 136 -12.46 11.85 13.60
C GLN A 136 -11.39 12.81 13.09
N THR A 137 -11.00 13.77 13.92
CA THR A 137 -9.90 14.70 13.66
C THR A 137 -8.77 14.44 14.63
N GLN A 138 -7.58 14.14 14.11
CA GLN A 138 -6.41 13.77 14.90
C GLN A 138 -5.29 14.78 14.69
N THR A 139 -4.72 15.31 15.77
CA THR A 139 -3.63 16.31 15.72
C THR A 139 -2.28 15.71 15.32
N THR A 140 -2.09 14.42 15.60
CA THR A 140 -0.85 13.69 15.32
C THR A 140 -0.82 13.04 13.94
N GLY A 141 -1.88 13.19 13.13
CA GLY A 141 -2.00 12.51 11.84
C GLY A 141 -2.10 10.98 11.95
N GLU A 142 -2.37 10.45 13.14
CA GLU A 142 -2.52 9.03 13.41
C GLU A 142 -3.91 8.76 13.99
N MET A 143 -4.59 7.77 13.42
CA MET A 143 -5.90 7.31 13.83
C MET A 143 -5.82 5.82 14.14
N ILE A 144 -6.39 5.41 15.28
CA ILE A 144 -6.46 4.02 15.71
C ILE A 144 -7.91 3.64 16.00
N ILE A 145 -8.40 2.58 15.37
CA ILE A 145 -9.62 1.87 15.78
C ILE A 145 -9.16 0.66 16.57
N HIS A 146 -9.32 0.67 17.90
CA HIS A 146 -8.72 -0.35 18.78
C HIS A 146 -9.28 -1.76 18.58
N LYS A 147 -10.57 -1.86 18.26
CA LYS A 147 -11.25 -3.14 18.07
C LYS A 147 -12.08 -3.08 16.78
N ILE A 148 -11.46 -3.44 15.67
CA ILE A 148 -12.14 -3.41 14.37
C ILE A 148 -13.20 -4.51 14.27
N SER A 149 -14.29 -4.23 13.57
CA SER A 149 -15.39 -5.14 13.26
C SER A 149 -15.65 -5.18 11.76
N LYS A 150 -16.46 -6.12 11.28
CA LYS A 150 -16.83 -6.16 9.85
C LYS A 150 -17.53 -4.88 9.38
N ALA A 151 -18.19 -4.16 10.28
CA ALA A 151 -18.82 -2.88 9.97
C ALA A 151 -17.81 -1.77 9.65
N ASP A 152 -16.54 -1.92 10.04
CA ASP A 152 -15.46 -0.96 9.79
C ASP A 152 -14.77 -1.15 8.43
N GLU A 153 -15.10 -2.20 7.68
CA GLU A 153 -14.69 -2.34 6.28
C GLU A 153 -15.24 -1.17 5.44
N GLY A 154 -14.42 -0.62 4.53
CA GLY A 154 -14.84 0.52 3.69
C GLY A 154 -13.69 1.32 3.06
N PHE A 155 -14.04 2.44 2.44
CA PHE A 155 -13.09 3.37 1.82
C PHE A 155 -12.66 4.47 2.79
N TYR A 156 -11.37 4.50 3.10
CA TYR A 156 -10.76 5.49 3.98
C TYR A 156 -9.96 6.53 3.20
N HIS A 157 -9.98 7.77 3.66
CA HIS A 157 -9.08 8.84 3.22
C HIS A 157 -8.86 9.82 4.38
N CYS A 158 -7.78 10.59 4.31
CA CYS A 158 -7.57 11.70 5.23
C CYS A 158 -7.45 13.03 4.47
N LYS A 159 -7.76 14.12 5.17
CA LYS A 159 -7.76 15.47 4.63
C LYS A 159 -7.12 16.45 5.59
N HIS A 160 -6.28 17.32 5.04
CA HIS A 160 -5.82 18.53 5.72
C HIS A 160 -6.62 19.72 5.21
N PRO A 161 -7.02 20.67 6.08
CA PRO A 161 -7.74 21.88 5.66
C PRO A 161 -7.03 22.65 4.54
N GLU A 162 -5.69 22.73 4.61
CA GLU A 162 -4.87 23.51 3.67
C GLU A 162 -4.14 22.69 2.60
N ARG A 163 -3.90 21.39 2.83
CA ARG A 163 -3.05 20.55 1.95
C ARG A 163 -3.84 19.59 1.07
N GLY A 164 -5.17 19.60 1.17
CA GLY A 164 -6.04 18.73 0.39
C GLY A 164 -6.26 17.36 1.02
N GLU A 165 -6.77 16.44 0.22
CA GLU A 165 -7.18 15.09 0.63
C GLU A 165 -6.39 14.00 -0.10
N THR A 166 -6.30 12.83 0.53
CA THR A 166 -5.67 11.65 -0.08
C THR A 166 -6.59 10.97 -1.07
N LEU A 167 -6.00 10.12 -1.92
CA LEU A 167 -6.78 9.09 -2.59
C LEU A 167 -7.42 8.16 -1.57
N LYS A 168 -8.54 7.54 -1.96
CA LYS A 168 -9.28 6.59 -1.13
C LYS A 168 -8.59 5.23 -1.15
N SER A 169 -8.34 4.66 0.03
CA SER A 169 -7.87 3.28 0.19
C SER A 169 -9.01 2.40 0.70
N TRP A 170 -9.19 1.23 0.10
CA TRP A 170 -10.08 0.20 0.64
C TRP A 170 -9.38 -0.52 1.80
N VAL A 171 -10.03 -0.58 2.96
CA VAL A 171 -9.59 -1.39 4.10
C VAL A 171 -10.56 -2.55 4.27
N SER A 172 -10.05 -3.77 4.16
CA SER A 172 -10.85 -4.99 4.33
C SER A 172 -10.67 -5.58 5.73
N VAL A 173 -11.75 -6.18 6.25
CA VAL A 173 -11.79 -6.85 7.55
C VAL A 173 -12.13 -8.32 7.35
N LYS A 174 -11.35 -9.21 7.98
CA LYS A 174 -11.51 -10.68 7.92
C LYS A 174 -11.81 -11.30 9.28
#